data_AF-A0A1C3H401-F1
#
_entry.id   AF-A0A1C3H401-F1
#
_cell.length_a   1.000
_cell.length_b   1.000
_cell.length_c   1.000
_cell.angle_alpha   90.00
_cell.angle_beta   90.00
_cell.angle_gamma   90.00
#
_symmetry.space_group_name_H-M   'P 1'
#
loop_
_entity.id
_entity.type
_entity.pdbx_description
1 polymer ?
#
loop_
_entity_poly.entity_id
_entity_poly.type
_entity_poly.pdbx_seq_one_letter_code
_entity_poly.pdbx_strand_id
1 'polypeptide(L)'
;MLKSFLNFDNFITPRIITIIYWMQIVAVFFIAFNVMFSGIGAEIGYAGHGGFYRPSFTFLSFLLGIFTFVAGILTVRVMNELVIVLFRIQEHLKAIREQK
;
A
#
# COMPACT_ATOMS: atom_id res chain seq x y z
N MET A 1 -4.02 26.48 -6.57
CA MET A 1 -2.86 25.59 -6.86
C MET A 1 -3.26 24.12 -7.03
N LEU A 2 -4.14 23.55 -6.19
CA LEU A 2 -4.58 22.13 -6.28
C LEU A 2 -5.39 21.77 -7.54
N LYS A 3 -6.04 22.74 -8.20
CA LYS A 3 -6.78 22.52 -9.46
C LYS A 3 -5.89 22.06 -10.62
N SER A 4 -4.60 22.43 -10.62
CA SER A 4 -3.66 22.01 -11.68
C SER A 4 -3.13 20.59 -11.48
N PHE A 5 -3.15 20.07 -10.24
CA PHE A 5 -2.77 18.68 -9.94
C PHE A 5 -3.89 17.68 -10.22
N LEU A 6 -5.14 18.16 -10.25
CA LEU A 6 -6.35 17.37 -10.53
C LEU A 6 -6.89 17.58 -11.96
N ASN A 7 -6.16 18.28 -12.82
CA ASN A 7 -6.52 18.36 -14.24
C ASN A 7 -5.99 17.12 -14.97
N PHE A 8 -6.91 16.22 -15.28
CA PHE A 8 -6.77 14.95 -16.00
C PHE A 8 -6.39 15.08 -17.49
N ASP A 9 -5.88 16.22 -17.91
CA ASP A 9 -5.60 16.50 -19.33
C ASP A 9 -4.14 16.36 -19.72
N ASN A 10 -3.22 16.40 -18.75
CA ASN A 10 -1.84 16.06 -19.03
C ASN A 10 -1.60 14.61 -18.62
N PHE A 11 -0.76 13.92 -19.39
CA PHE A 11 -0.23 12.56 -19.25
C PHE A 11 0.46 12.25 -17.89
N ILE A 12 -0.14 12.66 -16.77
CA ILE A 12 0.42 12.61 -15.42
C ILE A 12 0.13 11.25 -14.77
N THR A 13 -0.84 10.50 -15.28
CA THR A 13 -1.28 9.20 -14.76
C THR A 13 -0.14 8.22 -14.47
N PRO A 14 0.79 7.92 -15.41
CA PRO A 14 1.90 7.00 -15.11
C PRO A 14 2.90 7.54 -14.08
N ARG A 15 3.09 8.87 -14.02
CA ARG A 15 4.02 9.52 -13.06
C ARG A 15 3.42 9.60 -11.65
N ILE A 16 2.12 9.80 -11.50
CA ILE A 16 1.44 9.77 -10.20
C ILE A 16 1.47 8.36 -9.59
N ILE A 17 1.16 7.34 -10.38
CA ILE A 17 1.11 5.95 -9.88
C ILE A 17 2.49 5.50 -9.39
N THR A 18 3.57 5.90 -10.07
CA THR A 18 4.94 5.60 -9.62
C THR A 18 5.28 6.27 -8.29
N ILE A 19 4.83 7.50 -8.04
CA ILE A 19 5.00 8.16 -6.74
C ILE A 19 4.20 7.43 -5.64
N ILE A 20 2.95 7.06 -5.93
CA ILE A 20 2.10 6.31 -4.99
C ILE A 20 2.72 4.93 -4.67
N TYR A 21 3.25 4.24 -5.66
CA TYR A 21 3.94 2.96 -5.50
C TYR A 21 5.08 3.06 -4.46
N TRP A 22 5.96 4.04 -4.62
CA TRP A 22 7.06 4.25 -3.67
C TRP A 22 6.55 4.63 -2.28
N MET A 23 5.54 5.50 -2.17
CA MET A 23 4.93 5.84 -0.88
C MET A 23 4.34 4.61 -0.17
N GLN A 24 3.67 3.71 -0.90
CA GLN A 24 3.11 2.50 -0.33
C GLN A 24 4.19 1.51 0.13
N ILE A 25 5.31 1.37 -0.59
CA ILE A 25 6.44 0.55 -0.13
C ILE A 25 7.00 1.09 1.19
N VAL A 26 7.18 2.40 1.30
CA VAL A 26 7.66 3.04 2.52
C VAL A 26 6.68 2.81 3.67
N ALA A 27 5.37 2.91 3.42
CA ALA A 27 4.35 2.60 4.42
C ALA A 27 4.41 1.14 4.87
N VAL A 28 4.51 0.17 3.94
CA VAL A 28 4.64 -1.25 4.27
C VAL A 28 5.91 -1.52 5.09
N PHE A 29 7.02 -0.85 4.77
CA PHE A 29 8.25 -0.95 5.55
C PHE A 29 8.02 -0.50 7.00
N PHE A 30 7.42 0.67 7.22
CA PHE A 30 7.13 1.14 8.57
C PHE A 30 6.15 0.24 9.31
N ILE A 31 5.10 -0.27 8.64
CA ILE A 31 4.14 -1.19 9.25
C ILE A 31 4.85 -2.49 9.68
N ALA A 32 5.60 -3.11 8.79
CA ALA A 32 6.34 -4.34 9.09
C ALA A 32 7.36 -4.12 10.21
N PHE A 33 8.10 -3.01 10.17
CA PHE A 33 9.05 -2.64 11.22
C PHE A 33 8.35 -2.48 12.57
N ASN A 34 7.22 -1.79 12.63
CA ASN A 34 6.44 -1.67 13.86
C ASN A 34 5.95 -3.04 14.37
N VAL A 35 5.48 -3.92 13.48
CA VAL A 35 5.04 -5.28 13.83
C VAL A 35 6.16 -6.13 14.43
N MET A 36 7.41 -5.97 13.95
CA MET A 36 8.57 -6.68 14.52
C MET A 36 8.85 -6.31 15.97
N PHE A 37 8.51 -5.08 16.39
CA PHE A 37 8.79 -4.54 17.72
C PHE A 37 7.56 -4.37 18.62
N SER A 38 6.36 -4.75 18.18
CA SER A 38 5.09 -4.48 18.89
C SER A 38 4.63 -5.60 19.83
N GLY A 39 5.42 -6.66 20.06
CA GLY A 39 5.06 -7.68 21.05
C GLY A 39 3.90 -8.60 20.70
N ILE A 40 3.39 -8.54 19.47
CA ILE A 40 2.21 -9.30 18.98
C ILE A 40 2.26 -10.81 19.26
N GLY A 41 3.45 -11.42 19.39
CA GLY A 41 3.59 -12.84 19.76
C GLY A 41 3.02 -13.21 21.14
N ALA A 42 2.79 -12.22 22.02
CA ALA A 42 2.12 -12.43 23.31
C ALA A 42 0.59 -12.53 23.21
N GLU A 43 -0.02 -12.09 22.09
CA GLU A 43 -1.48 -12.07 21.92
C GLU A 43 -2.05 -13.36 21.30
N ILE A 44 -1.22 -14.21 20.68
CA ILE A 44 -1.69 -15.47 20.06
C ILE A 44 -2.10 -16.51 21.13
N GLY A 45 -1.78 -16.25 22.42
CA GLY A 45 -2.21 -17.08 23.56
C GLY A 45 -3.50 -16.63 24.25
N TYR A 46 -3.96 -15.38 24.06
CA TYR A 46 -5.12 -14.85 24.78
C TYR A 46 -5.93 -13.90 23.91
N ALA A 47 -7.13 -14.37 23.54
CA ALA A 47 -8.19 -13.55 23.00
C ALA A 47 -8.52 -12.39 23.97
N GLY A 48 -8.42 -11.15 23.50
CA GLY A 48 -9.04 -9.99 24.14
C GLY A 48 -8.08 -8.88 24.56
N HIS A 49 -8.38 -7.67 24.07
CA HIS A 49 -7.89 -6.35 24.51
C HIS A 49 -6.54 -5.83 23.97
N GLY A 50 -6.60 -5.23 22.78
CA GLY A 50 -6.66 -3.76 22.69
C GLY A 50 -5.42 -2.95 23.10
N GLY A 51 -4.20 -3.49 22.99
CA GLY A 51 -2.98 -2.74 23.25
C GLY A 51 -2.20 -2.43 21.98
N PHE A 52 -2.46 -1.29 21.33
CA PHE A 52 -1.88 -0.98 20.02
C PHE A 52 -0.34 -0.87 20.01
N TYR A 53 0.33 -0.69 21.16
CA TYR A 53 1.79 -0.62 21.23
C TYR A 53 2.29 -1.05 22.62
N ARG A 54 2.63 -2.33 22.81
CA ARG A 54 3.49 -2.74 23.92
C ARG A 54 4.81 -3.19 23.31
N PRO A 55 5.92 -2.46 23.50
CA PRO A 55 7.19 -2.84 22.91
C PRO A 55 7.74 -4.05 23.65
N SER A 56 7.37 -5.24 23.19
CA SER A 56 7.95 -6.50 23.62
C SER A 56 8.57 -7.17 22.38
N PHE A 57 9.80 -7.66 22.49
CA PHE A 57 10.45 -8.35 21.38
C PHE A 57 10.29 -9.86 21.56
N THR A 58 9.40 -10.46 20.78
CA THR A 58 9.18 -11.92 20.74
C THR A 58 9.64 -12.46 19.38
N PHE A 59 10.31 -13.61 19.37
CA PHE A 59 10.73 -14.29 18.12
C PHE A 59 9.58 -14.44 17.11
N LEU A 60 8.37 -14.68 17.60
CA LEU A 60 7.15 -14.78 16.80
C LEU A 60 6.73 -13.46 16.15
N SER A 61 6.85 -12.32 16.86
CA SER A 61 6.58 -10.98 16.30
C SER A 61 7.56 -10.64 15.19
N PHE A 62 8.82 -11.02 15.35
CA PHE A 62 9.83 -10.84 14.31
C PHE A 62 9.49 -11.64 13.04
N LEU A 63 9.11 -12.90 13.19
CA LEU A 63 8.71 -13.75 12.05
C LEU A 63 7.43 -13.23 11.36
N LEU A 64 6.44 -12.80 12.15
CA LEU A 64 5.23 -12.16 11.62
C LEU A 64 5.54 -10.86 10.89
N GLY A 65 6.45 -10.03 11.40
CA GLY A 65 6.87 -8.80 10.73
C GLY A 65 7.50 -9.05 9.37
N ILE A 66 8.35 -10.09 9.24
CA ILE A 66 8.91 -10.51 7.94
C ILE A 66 7.78 -10.98 7.01
N PHE A 67 6.85 -11.79 7.51
CA PHE A 67 5.71 -12.26 6.72
C PHE A 67 4.83 -11.09 6.25
N THR A 68 4.51 -10.14 7.13
CA THR A 68 3.76 -8.92 6.81
C THR A 68 4.48 -8.06 5.78
N PHE A 69 5.82 -7.97 5.83
CA PHE A 69 6.60 -7.24 4.84
C PHE A 69 6.45 -7.87 3.44
N VAL A 70 6.64 -9.19 3.33
CA VAL A 70 6.53 -9.93 2.07
C VAL A 70 5.11 -9.86 1.51
N ALA A 71 4.11 -10.14 2.34
CA ALA A 71 2.71 -10.06 1.96
C ALA A 71 2.31 -8.64 1.55
N GLY A 72 2.76 -7.63 2.31
CA GLY A 72 2.49 -6.22 2.04
C GLY A 72 3.06 -5.77 0.70
N ILE A 73 4.30 -6.14 0.36
CA ILE A 73 4.89 -5.83 -0.95
C ILE A 73 4.07 -6.48 -2.07
N LEU A 74 3.66 -7.75 -1.91
CA LEU A 74 2.83 -8.44 -2.89
C LEU A 74 1.51 -7.69 -3.11
N THR A 75 0.82 -7.29 -2.03
CA THR A 75 -0.42 -6.53 -2.10
C THR A 75 -0.24 -5.19 -2.82
N VAL A 76 0.83 -4.45 -2.50
CA VAL A 76 1.15 -3.17 -3.16
C VAL A 76 1.36 -3.38 -4.67
N ARG A 77 2.04 -4.46 -5.09
CA ARG A 77 2.23 -4.76 -6.51
C ARG A 77 0.90 -5.02 -7.21
N VAL A 78 0.07 -5.91 -6.66
CA VAL A 78 -1.24 -6.25 -7.24
C VAL A 78 -2.13 -5.01 -7.34
N MET A 79 -2.22 -4.20 -6.29
CA MET A 79 -3.05 -3.00 -6.30
C MET A 79 -2.58 -1.96 -7.32
N ASN A 80 -1.27 -1.73 -7.44
CA ASN A 80 -0.75 -0.79 -8.43
C ASN A 80 -0.99 -1.25 -9.86
N GLU A 81 -0.90 -2.56 -10.13
CA GLU A 81 -1.18 -3.11 -11.45
C GLU A 81 -2.66 -2.95 -11.84
N LEU A 82 -3.58 -3.22 -10.90
CA LEU A 82 -5.01 -2.97 -11.10
C LEU A 82 -5.32 -1.49 -11.35
N VAL A 83 -4.68 -0.58 -10.61
CA VAL A 83 -4.85 0.87 -10.80
C VAL A 83 -4.40 1.29 -12.21
N ILE A 84 -3.24 0.79 -12.69
CA ILE A 84 -2.77 1.07 -14.06
C ILE A 84 -3.77 0.57 -15.10
N VAL A 85 -4.31 -0.64 -14.92
CA VAL A 85 -5.31 -1.20 -15.84
C VAL A 85 -6.58 -0.36 -15.87
N LEU A 86 -7.09 0.07 -14.71
CA LEU A 86 -8.27 0.94 -14.63
C LEU A 86 -8.05 2.26 -15.37
N PHE A 87 -6.89 2.88 -15.20
CA PHE A 87 -6.54 4.10 -15.92
C PHE A 87 -6.43 3.90 -17.42
N ARG A 88 -5.84 2.78 -17.86
CA ARG A 88 -5.76 2.43 -19.28
C ARG A 88 -7.15 2.27 -19.90
N ILE A 89 -8.12 1.70 -19.18
CA ILE A 89 -9.52 1.62 -19.64
C ILE A 89 -10.13 3.01 -19.81
N GLN A 90 -9.90 3.92 -18.86
CA GLN A 90 -10.40 5.31 -18.94
C GLN A 90 -9.82 6.05 -20.15
N GLU A 91 -8.52 5.87 -20.44
CA GLU A 91 -7.88 6.45 -21.63
C GLU A 91 -8.52 5.91 -22.93
N HIS A 92 -8.75 4.61 -23.02
CA HIS A 92 -9.42 4.00 -24.18
C HIS A 92 -10.86 4.50 -24.36
N LEU A 93 -11.63 4.65 -23.28
CA LEU A 93 -12.99 5.19 -23.33
C LEU A 93 -13.02 6.67 -23.74
N LYS A 94 -12.07 7.49 -23.25
CA LYS A 94 -11.93 8.90 -23.66
C LYS A 94 -11.63 9.01 -25.15
N ALA A 95 -10.72 8.19 -25.67
CA ALA A 95 -10.37 8.16 -27.09
C ALA A 95 -11.57 7.83 -27.99
N ILE A 96 -12.43 6.88 -27.60
CA ILE A 96 -13.65 6.54 -28.34
C ILE A 96 -14.66 7.71 -28.32
N ARG A 97 -14.75 8.43 -27.20
CA ARG A 97 -15.65 9.58 -27.06
C ARG A 97 -15.25 10.75 -27.96
N GLU A 98 -13.95 11.00 -28.10
CA GLU A 98 -13.42 12.10 -28.93
C GLU A 98 -13.42 11.78 -30.43
N GLN A 99 -13.49 10.50 -30.81
CA GLN A 99 -13.65 10.08 -32.21
C GLN A 99 -15.08 10.24 -32.76
N LYS A 100 -16.05 10.62 -31.92
CA LYS A 100 -17.46 10.83 -32.28
C LYS A 100 -17.80 12.32 -32.28
#